data_AF-A0A177NG95-F1
#
_entry.id   AF-A0A177NG95-F1
#
_cell.length_a   1.000
_cell.length_b   1.000
_cell.length_c   1.000
_cell.angle_alpha   90.00
_cell.angle_beta   90.00
_cell.angle_gamma   90.00
#
_symmetry.space_group_name_H-M   'P 1'
#
loop_
_entity.id
_entity.type
_entity.pdbx_description
1 polymer ?
#
loop_
_entity_poly.entity_id
_entity_poly.type
_entity_poly.pdbx_seq_one_letter_code
_entity_poly.pdbx_strand_id
1 'polypeptide(L)'
;MLKGLAITPPILGRIAIGKVVEKDGKRLPMKEDQFTLTSQLQNRDGWILHPFDDALRKAQGGKIRSIPIRLLFNEPDLNFRAEYSLFDRKTGRPLCVGDGERCKRRSSDGLVSLPCPAPEACPLAQGGACKPYGRLNVLIGDDDPLGSFIFRTTGFNSIRTLAARLEYFKALSGNRLSCLPLELKLRGKSTRQSHGSAIFYVDITLRGHQSMDEALAEAKRLDEERQASGFDQTALDQAARLGFSNGAFEDNEEDGSAVVEEFFPSEEADRTIKANPHSQTTETATAPESDSLTAKLAAKARNLVEAT
;
A
#
# COMPACT_ATOMS: atom_id res chain seq x y z
N MET A 1 5.49 -3.04 31.51
CA MET A 1 5.33 -2.66 30.08
C MET A 1 5.43 -1.15 29.96
N LEU A 2 6.08 -0.65 28.90
CA LEU A 2 6.10 0.78 28.60
C LEU A 2 4.66 1.23 28.27
N LYS A 3 4.12 2.16 29.05
CA LYS A 3 2.84 2.78 28.72
C LYS A 3 3.03 3.61 27.45
N GLY A 4 2.11 3.51 26.49
CA GLY A 4 2.22 4.27 25.23
C GLY A 4 2.90 3.53 24.08
N LEU A 5 3.33 2.28 24.26
CA LEU A 5 4.01 1.51 23.20
C LEU A 5 2.98 0.77 22.32
N ALA A 6 2.86 1.16 21.05
CA ALA A 6 2.12 0.38 20.06
C ALA A 6 2.77 -1.00 19.91
N ILE A 7 1.97 -2.05 19.97
CA ILE A 7 2.42 -3.41 19.64
C ILE A 7 1.93 -3.69 18.23
N THR A 8 2.83 -3.56 17.26
CA THR A 8 2.59 -3.85 15.85
C THR A 8 3.24 -5.18 15.47
N PRO A 9 2.78 -5.86 14.40
CA PRO A 9 3.48 -7.01 13.85
C PRO A 9 4.95 -6.67 13.56
N PRO A 10 5.91 -7.58 13.87
CA PRO A 10 7.30 -7.42 13.46
C PRO A 10 7.39 -7.23 11.94
N ILE A 11 8.13 -6.21 11.51
CA ILE A 11 8.33 -5.94 10.08
C ILE A 11 9.61 -6.69 9.66
N LEU A 12 9.55 -7.47 8.59
CA LEU A 12 10.70 -8.15 7.99
C LEU A 12 11.24 -7.39 6.77
N GLY A 13 10.34 -6.67 6.10
CA GLY A 13 10.68 -5.97 4.88
C GLY A 13 9.59 -5.00 4.43
N ARG A 14 9.87 -4.33 3.33
CA ARG A 14 9.04 -3.28 2.76
C ARG A 14 8.58 -3.69 1.37
N ILE A 15 7.39 -3.26 1.00
CA ILE A 15 6.86 -3.36 -0.36
C ILE A 15 6.72 -1.92 -0.88
N ALA A 16 7.25 -1.65 -2.07
CA ALA A 16 7.16 -0.34 -2.72
C ALA A 16 6.64 -0.48 -4.16
N ILE A 17 6.00 0.59 -4.66
CA ILE A 17 5.59 0.73 -6.07
C ILE A 17 6.21 1.99 -6.68
N GLY A 18 7.52 1.92 -6.93
CA GLY A 18 8.32 3.06 -7.38
C GLY A 18 9.68 3.09 -6.71
N LYS A 19 10.55 3.97 -7.21
CA LYS A 19 11.87 4.24 -6.63
C LYS A 19 12.17 5.72 -6.63
N VAL A 20 13.10 6.14 -5.79
CA VAL A 20 13.67 7.48 -5.85
C VAL A 20 14.81 7.46 -6.86
N VAL A 21 14.76 8.36 -7.85
CA VAL A 21 15.83 8.55 -8.83
C VAL A 21 16.48 9.91 -8.60
N GLU A 22 17.80 9.97 -8.70
CA GLU A 22 18.50 11.24 -8.71
C GLU A 22 18.53 11.79 -10.14
N LYS A 23 17.98 12.98 -10.32
CA LYS A 23 18.01 13.70 -11.60
C LYS A 23 18.42 15.14 -11.32
N ASP A 24 19.48 15.60 -11.98
CA ASP A 24 20.01 16.97 -11.83
C ASP A 24 20.37 17.33 -10.38
N GLY A 25 20.96 16.39 -9.63
CA GLY A 25 21.32 16.57 -8.21
C GLY A 25 20.14 16.62 -7.24
N LYS A 26 18.93 16.25 -7.71
CA LYS A 26 17.69 16.21 -6.92
C LYS A 26 17.13 14.79 -6.88
N ARG A 27 16.72 14.34 -5.69
CA ARG A 27 16.02 13.06 -5.48
C ARG A 27 14.53 13.19 -5.81
N LEU A 28 14.08 12.53 -6.88
CA LEU A 28 12.70 12.56 -7.38
C LEU A 28 12.02 11.19 -7.22
N PRO A 29 10.79 11.11 -6.69
CA PRO A 29 10.05 9.86 -6.72
C PRO A 29 9.60 9.53 -8.14
N MET A 30 9.95 8.34 -8.61
CA MET A 30 9.55 7.79 -9.89
C MET A 30 8.58 6.63 -9.65
N LYS A 31 7.33 6.81 -10.11
CA LYS A 31 6.34 5.74 -10.09
C LYS A 31 6.76 4.68 -11.10
N GLU A 32 6.98 3.47 -10.61
CA GLU A 32 7.27 2.31 -11.45
C GLU A 32 5.99 1.48 -11.63
N ASP A 33 5.97 0.72 -12.71
CA ASP A 33 4.90 -0.21 -13.02
C ASP A 33 5.19 -1.60 -12.43
N GLN A 34 5.90 -1.69 -11.32
CA GLN A 34 6.22 -2.94 -10.65
C GLN A 34 6.33 -2.77 -9.14
N PHE A 35 6.21 -3.89 -8.42
CA PHE A 35 6.60 -3.96 -7.02
C PHE A 35 8.12 -4.10 -6.87
N THR A 36 8.63 -3.65 -5.72
CA THR A 36 9.97 -3.96 -5.22
C THR A 36 9.85 -4.39 -3.76
N LEU A 37 10.53 -5.48 -3.38
CA LEU A 37 10.59 -5.96 -2.01
C LEU A 37 11.99 -5.74 -1.45
N THR A 38 12.07 -5.06 -0.30
CA THR A 38 13.35 -4.78 0.36
C THR A 38 13.34 -5.31 1.78
N SER A 39 14.52 -5.61 2.31
CA SER A 39 14.71 -5.82 3.75
C SER A 39 14.54 -4.49 4.52
N GLN A 40 14.68 -4.56 5.85
CA GLN A 40 14.79 -3.38 6.71
C GLN A 40 16.21 -2.78 6.76
N LEU A 41 17.16 -3.33 5.99
CA LEU A 41 18.53 -2.82 5.97
C LEU A 41 18.70 -1.82 4.83
N GLN A 42 19.40 -0.72 5.14
CA GLN A 42 19.76 0.32 4.18
C GLN A 42 21.29 0.44 4.09
N ASN A 43 21.81 0.56 2.87
CA ASN A 43 23.20 0.91 2.60
C ASN A 43 23.28 2.34 2.02
N ARG A 44 24.46 2.78 1.59
CA ARG A 44 24.64 4.11 0.98
C ARG A 44 23.83 4.31 -0.30
N ASP A 45 23.54 3.23 -1.03
CA ASP A 45 22.88 3.23 -2.33
C ASP A 45 21.35 3.03 -2.21
N GLY A 46 20.84 2.72 -1.01
CA GLY A 46 19.43 2.57 -0.73
C GLY A 46 19.07 1.30 0.06
N TRP A 47 17.81 0.90 -0.04
CA TRP A 47 17.30 -0.28 0.64
C TRP A 47 17.84 -1.56 -0.01
N ILE A 48 18.28 -2.52 0.81
CA ILE A 48 18.79 -3.81 0.33
C ILE A 48 17.61 -4.70 -0.08
N LEU A 49 17.64 -5.23 -1.31
CA LEU A 49 16.59 -6.11 -1.84
C LEU A 49 16.40 -7.37 -0.97
N HIS A 50 15.15 -7.76 -0.75
CA HIS A 50 14.82 -8.99 -0.05
C HIS A 50 14.96 -10.19 -1.00
N PRO A 51 15.37 -11.40 -0.55
CA PRO A 51 15.42 -12.60 -1.41
C PRO A 51 14.11 -12.92 -2.15
N PHE A 52 12.96 -12.58 -1.56
CA PHE A 52 11.66 -12.70 -2.24
C PHE A 52 11.52 -11.82 -3.48
N ASP A 53 12.22 -10.68 -3.57
CA ASP A 53 12.21 -9.84 -4.78
C ASP A 53 12.75 -10.62 -5.97
N ASP A 54 13.95 -11.19 -5.85
CA ASP A 54 14.60 -11.96 -6.91
C ASP A 54 13.78 -13.21 -7.30
N ALA A 55 13.24 -13.93 -6.30
CA ALA A 55 12.39 -15.09 -6.53
C ALA A 55 11.12 -14.74 -7.33
N LEU A 56 10.39 -13.70 -6.92
CA LEU A 56 9.18 -13.24 -7.62
C LEU A 56 9.49 -12.70 -9.01
N ARG A 57 10.62 -12.00 -9.14
CA ARG A 57 11.08 -11.43 -10.40
C ARG A 57 11.37 -12.51 -11.44
N LYS A 58 12.08 -13.56 -11.03
CA LYS A 58 12.34 -14.75 -11.86
C LYS A 58 11.04 -15.45 -12.25
N ALA A 59 10.13 -15.66 -11.28
CA ALA A 59 8.85 -16.32 -11.54
C ALA A 59 7.93 -15.55 -12.50
N GLN A 60 8.04 -14.22 -12.56
CA GLN A 60 7.18 -13.35 -13.39
C GLN A 60 7.88 -12.82 -14.65
N GLY A 61 9.07 -13.31 -14.98
CA GLY A 61 9.80 -12.90 -16.19
C GLY A 61 10.27 -11.43 -16.16
N GLY A 62 10.55 -10.88 -14.98
CA GLY A 62 11.30 -9.63 -14.82
C GLY A 62 10.60 -8.50 -14.06
N LYS A 63 9.30 -8.26 -14.26
CA LYS A 63 8.56 -7.23 -13.50
C LYS A 63 7.61 -7.89 -12.52
N ILE A 64 7.71 -7.53 -11.25
CA ILE A 64 6.80 -8.04 -10.20
C ILE A 64 5.47 -7.27 -10.32
N ARG A 65 4.41 -7.93 -10.78
CA ARG A 65 3.06 -7.37 -10.95
C ARG A 65 2.06 -7.92 -9.96
N SER A 66 2.36 -9.06 -9.36
CA SER A 66 1.62 -9.62 -8.25
C SER A 66 2.54 -10.13 -7.15
N ILE A 67 2.06 -10.12 -5.92
CA ILE A 67 2.75 -10.69 -4.76
C ILE A 67 1.74 -11.60 -4.05
N PRO A 68 1.95 -12.92 -4.01
CA PRO A 68 1.17 -13.81 -3.16
C PRO A 68 1.31 -13.40 -1.70
N ILE A 69 0.20 -13.14 -1.03
CA ILE A 69 0.19 -12.69 0.37
C ILE A 69 -0.73 -13.57 1.22
N ARG A 70 -0.56 -13.46 2.53
CA ARG A 70 -1.55 -13.82 3.55
C ARG A 70 -1.73 -12.64 4.51
N LEU A 71 -2.79 -12.67 5.30
CA LEU A 71 -3.07 -11.67 6.32
C LEU A 71 -2.91 -12.29 7.70
N LEU A 72 -2.42 -11.52 8.66
CA LEU A 72 -2.18 -12.01 10.01
C LEU A 72 -3.48 -12.09 10.82
N PHE A 73 -4.39 -11.13 10.56
CA PHE A 73 -5.61 -10.94 11.33
C PHE A 73 -6.85 -11.14 10.47
N ASN A 74 -7.96 -11.53 11.09
CA ASN A 74 -9.25 -11.56 10.42
C ASN A 74 -9.88 -10.16 10.30
N GLU A 75 -9.50 -9.26 11.19
CA GLU A 75 -9.96 -7.88 11.19
C GLU A 75 -9.18 -6.98 10.20
N PRO A 76 -9.86 -6.35 9.23
CA PRO A 76 -9.25 -5.48 8.22
C PRO A 76 -8.35 -4.40 8.80
N ASP A 77 -8.83 -3.65 9.80
CA ASP A 77 -8.10 -2.52 10.41
C ASP A 77 -6.82 -2.93 11.14
N LEU A 78 -6.67 -4.20 11.53
CA LEU A 78 -5.41 -4.69 12.11
C LEU A 78 -4.34 -4.94 11.05
N ASN A 79 -4.76 -5.26 9.82
CA ASN A 79 -3.88 -5.47 8.69
C ASN A 79 -3.61 -4.16 7.93
N PHE A 80 -4.64 -3.36 7.69
CA PHE A 80 -4.59 -2.12 6.90
C PHE A 80 -5.16 -0.94 7.65
N ARG A 81 -4.32 0.05 7.96
CA ARG A 81 -4.75 1.29 8.61
C ARG A 81 -4.61 2.44 7.66
N ALA A 82 -5.66 3.25 7.55
CA ALA A 82 -5.71 4.41 6.69
C ALA A 82 -6.17 5.63 7.49
N GLU A 83 -5.28 6.61 7.65
CA GLU A 83 -5.53 7.81 8.45
C GLU A 83 -4.99 9.04 7.73
N TYR A 84 -5.52 10.22 8.05
CA TYR A 84 -4.90 11.48 7.66
C TYR A 84 -3.67 11.75 8.52
N SER A 85 -2.52 11.90 7.89
CA SER A 85 -1.25 12.10 8.58
C SER A 85 -0.55 13.37 8.10
N LEU A 86 0.03 14.09 9.05
CA LEU A 86 0.91 15.24 8.85
C LEU A 86 2.25 14.93 9.51
N PHE A 87 3.32 15.01 8.72
CA PHE A 87 4.68 14.73 9.18
C PHE A 87 5.54 15.99 9.18
N ASP A 88 6.52 16.04 10.08
CA ASP A 88 7.56 17.04 10.06
C ASP A 88 8.52 16.78 8.88
N ARG A 89 8.74 17.79 8.03
CA ARG A 89 9.52 17.61 6.79
C ARG A 89 10.99 17.28 7.02
N LYS A 90 11.55 17.66 8.18
CA LYS A 90 12.98 17.48 8.47
C LYS A 90 13.25 16.14 9.13
N THR A 91 12.36 15.74 10.03
CA THR A 91 12.57 14.58 10.91
C THR A 91 11.72 13.37 10.49
N GLY A 92 10.71 13.56 9.64
CA GLY A 92 9.76 12.51 9.28
C GLY A 92 8.85 12.07 10.43
N ARG A 93 8.85 12.79 11.55
CA ARG A 93 8.05 12.45 12.73
C ARG A 93 6.60 12.87 12.55
N PRO A 94 5.62 12.08 13.01
CA PRO A 94 4.22 12.47 12.96
C PRO A 94 3.97 13.66 13.88
N LEU A 95 3.42 14.73 13.29
CA LEU A 95 2.95 15.93 13.97
C LEU A 95 1.45 15.82 14.30
N CYS A 96 0.68 15.20 13.41
CA CYS A 96 -0.75 15.01 13.59
C CYS A 96 -1.21 13.76 12.84
N VAL A 97 -2.00 12.91 13.49
CA VAL A 97 -2.68 11.76 12.87
C VAL A 97 -4.15 11.82 13.24
N GLY A 98 -5.06 11.65 12.28
CA GLY A 98 -6.50 11.72 12.52
C GLY A 98 -7.34 11.04 11.46
N ASP A 99 -8.63 10.91 11.74
CA ASP A 99 -9.62 10.17 10.94
C ASP A 99 -10.58 11.09 10.16
N GLY A 100 -10.42 12.42 10.30
CA GLY A 100 -11.34 13.40 9.72
C GLY A 100 -12.48 13.81 10.66
N GLU A 101 -12.50 13.29 11.88
CA GLU A 101 -13.38 13.74 12.98
C GLU A 101 -12.56 14.13 14.23
N ARG A 102 -11.55 13.33 14.58
CA ARG A 102 -10.62 13.51 15.69
C ARG A 102 -9.18 13.30 15.24
N CYS A 103 -8.25 13.96 15.93
CA CYS A 103 -6.83 13.77 15.70
C CYS A 103 -6.03 13.76 17.01
N LYS A 104 -4.90 13.06 16.97
CA LYS A 104 -3.83 13.13 17.94
C LYS A 104 -2.76 14.05 17.38
N ARG A 105 -2.47 15.15 18.08
CA ARG A 105 -1.52 16.17 17.64
C ARG A 105 -0.41 16.36 18.66
N ARG A 106 0.82 16.46 18.17
CA ARG A 106 1.99 16.82 18.96
C ARG A 106 1.98 18.32 19.21
N SER A 107 2.03 18.71 20.47
CA SER A 107 2.12 20.10 20.94
C SER A 107 3.35 20.27 21.84
N SER A 108 3.62 21.50 22.28
CA SER A 108 4.68 21.79 23.26
C SER A 108 4.49 21.02 24.57
N ASP A 109 3.24 20.80 24.98
CA ASP A 109 2.87 20.15 26.24
C ASP A 109 2.67 18.63 26.10
N GLY A 110 3.12 18.07 24.97
CA GLY A 110 2.97 16.66 24.64
C GLY A 110 1.81 16.40 23.67
N LEU A 111 1.22 15.21 23.75
CA LEU A 111 0.21 14.77 22.81
C LEU A 111 -1.20 15.17 23.27
N VAL A 112 -1.92 15.87 22.41
CA VAL A 112 -3.30 16.32 22.66
C VAL A 112 -4.29 15.72 21.67
N SER A 113 -5.51 15.45 22.16
CA SER A 113 -6.65 15.06 21.32
C SER A 113 -7.45 16.30 20.92
N LEU A 114 -7.68 16.49 19.63
CA LEU A 114 -8.39 17.65 19.08
C LEU A 114 -9.41 17.21 18.01
N PRO A 115 -10.46 18.00 17.74
CA PRO A 115 -11.27 17.82 16.54
C PRO A 115 -10.42 17.88 15.27
N CYS A 116 -10.71 17.03 14.30
CA CYS A 116 -10.06 17.01 12.99
C CYS A 116 -11.09 17.41 11.93
N PRO A 117 -11.01 18.59 11.31
CA PRO A 117 -11.97 19.00 10.28
C PRO A 117 -11.64 18.44 8.88
N ALA A 118 -10.95 17.30 8.82
CA ALA A 118 -10.31 16.74 7.62
C ALA A 118 -9.29 17.71 6.94
N PRO A 119 -8.47 17.26 5.97
CA PRO A 119 -7.47 18.12 5.32
C PRO A 119 -8.06 19.35 4.63
N GLU A 120 -9.30 19.30 4.15
CA GLU A 120 -9.94 20.37 3.38
C GLU A 120 -10.18 21.63 4.20
N ALA A 121 -10.49 21.48 5.49
CA ALA A 121 -10.77 22.59 6.40
C ALA A 121 -9.75 22.72 7.55
N CYS A 122 -8.66 21.94 7.53
CA CYS A 122 -7.63 22.00 8.56
C CYS A 122 -6.57 23.07 8.24
N PRO A 123 -6.36 24.07 9.12
CA PRO A 123 -5.32 25.09 8.91
C PRO A 123 -3.90 24.53 8.78
N LEU A 124 -3.63 23.36 9.38
CA LEU A 124 -2.32 22.70 9.30
C LEU A 124 -2.14 21.87 8.02
N ALA A 125 -3.21 21.65 7.26
CA ALA A 125 -3.18 20.91 6.00
C ALA A 125 -2.89 21.79 4.78
N GLN A 126 -2.62 23.09 4.98
CA GLN A 126 -2.28 24.04 3.93
C GLN A 126 -1.19 23.48 3.00
N GLY A 127 -1.36 23.69 1.69
CA GLY A 127 -0.45 23.16 0.67
C GLY A 127 -0.45 21.63 0.54
N GLY A 128 -1.47 20.94 1.07
CA GLY A 128 -1.57 19.48 1.02
C GLY A 128 -0.57 18.77 1.94
N ALA A 129 -0.20 19.41 3.04
CA ALA A 129 0.77 18.85 4.00
C ALA A 129 0.20 17.66 4.79
N CYS A 130 -1.12 17.65 5.02
CA CYS A 130 -1.84 16.53 5.62
C CYS A 130 -2.45 15.67 4.50
N LYS A 131 -2.12 14.37 4.45
CA LYS A 131 -2.53 13.47 3.38
C LYS A 131 -3.10 12.17 3.94
N PRO A 132 -4.00 11.47 3.22
CA PRO A 132 -4.35 10.10 3.57
C PRO A 132 -3.10 9.21 3.50
N TYR A 133 -2.94 8.33 4.46
CA TYR A 133 -1.78 7.45 4.61
C TYR A 133 -2.21 6.04 4.97
N GLY A 134 -2.00 5.12 4.04
CA GLY A 134 -2.28 3.71 4.20
C GLY A 134 -1.03 2.93 4.62
N ARG A 135 -1.17 2.09 5.64
CA ARG A 135 -0.16 1.12 6.10
C ARG A 135 -0.76 -0.28 6.10
N LEU A 136 -0.34 -1.10 5.14
CA LEU A 136 -0.78 -2.49 5.00
C LEU A 136 0.34 -3.43 5.44
N ASN A 137 0.07 -4.29 6.42
CA ASN A 137 0.96 -5.38 6.82
C ASN A 137 0.43 -6.71 6.25
N VAL A 138 1.31 -7.45 5.59
CA VAL A 138 0.99 -8.74 4.94
C VAL A 138 2.09 -9.75 5.21
N LEU A 139 1.77 -11.04 5.17
CA LEU A 139 2.76 -12.11 5.20
C LEU A 139 3.11 -12.50 3.76
N ILE A 140 4.39 -12.79 3.54
CA ILE A 140 4.91 -13.33 2.27
C ILE A 140 5.72 -14.58 2.60
N GLY A 141 5.39 -15.71 1.96
CA GLY A 141 6.00 -17.01 2.29
C GLY A 141 5.53 -17.56 3.63
N ASP A 142 6.26 -18.55 4.14
CA ASP A 142 5.95 -19.32 5.36
C ASP A 142 7.11 -19.34 6.38
N ASP A 143 8.18 -18.57 6.16
CA ASP A 143 9.41 -18.63 6.95
C ASP A 143 9.22 -18.12 8.39
N ASP A 144 8.45 -17.04 8.57
CA ASP A 144 8.09 -16.48 9.87
C ASP A 144 6.57 -16.26 9.92
N PRO A 145 5.83 -16.98 10.79
CA PRO A 145 4.37 -16.88 10.86
C PRO A 145 3.85 -15.57 11.46
N LEU A 146 4.70 -14.75 12.09
CA LEU A 146 4.32 -13.46 12.69
C LEU A 146 5.03 -12.27 12.03
N GLY A 147 6.07 -12.53 11.25
CA GLY A 147 6.79 -11.53 10.48
C GLY A 147 6.00 -11.01 9.28
N SER A 148 5.99 -9.69 9.11
CA SER A 148 5.18 -9.00 8.11
C SER A 148 6.00 -8.13 7.16
N PHE A 149 5.50 -7.95 5.95
CA PHE A 149 5.97 -6.95 5.01
C PHE A 149 5.02 -5.77 5.03
N ILE A 150 5.57 -4.55 5.08
CA ILE A 150 4.76 -3.34 5.12
C ILE A 150 4.71 -2.65 3.75
N PHE A 151 3.49 -2.38 3.27
CA PHE A 151 3.22 -1.52 2.14
C PHE A 151 2.66 -0.19 2.63
N ARG A 152 3.35 0.91 2.29
CA ARG A 152 2.98 2.28 2.66
C ARG A 152 2.56 3.04 1.41
N THR A 153 1.50 3.83 1.51
CA THR A 153 1.04 4.63 0.36
C THR A 153 0.24 5.85 0.79
N THR A 154 0.42 6.96 0.08
CA THR A 154 -0.50 8.11 0.12
C THR A 154 -1.51 8.10 -1.03
N GLY A 155 -1.49 7.06 -1.87
CA GLY A 155 -2.30 6.95 -3.07
C GLY A 155 -3.76 6.61 -2.76
N PHE A 156 -4.66 7.59 -2.92
CA PHE A 156 -6.10 7.41 -2.65
C PHE A 156 -6.73 6.19 -3.36
N ASN A 157 -6.34 5.91 -4.62
CA ASN A 157 -6.86 4.75 -5.34
C ASN A 157 -6.43 3.41 -4.70
N SER A 158 -5.20 3.30 -4.20
CA SER A 158 -4.75 2.13 -3.45
C SER A 158 -5.53 2.05 -2.14
N ILE A 159 -5.54 3.13 -1.35
CA ILE A 159 -6.19 3.15 -0.02
C ILE A 159 -7.66 2.72 -0.10
N ARG A 160 -8.44 3.36 -0.98
CA ARG A 160 -9.87 3.02 -1.14
C ARG A 160 -10.07 1.58 -1.58
N THR A 161 -9.26 1.09 -2.51
CA THR A 161 -9.42 -0.26 -3.06
C THR A 161 -9.07 -1.31 -2.03
N LEU A 162 -7.94 -1.14 -1.33
CA LEU A 162 -7.48 -2.04 -0.28
C LEU A 162 -8.51 -2.14 0.85
N ALA A 163 -8.99 -1.01 1.37
CA ALA A 163 -10.00 -0.97 2.42
C ALA A 163 -11.27 -1.74 2.00
N ALA A 164 -11.83 -1.41 0.83
CA ALA A 164 -13.04 -2.08 0.34
C ALA A 164 -12.84 -3.59 0.12
N ARG A 165 -11.70 -4.00 -0.45
CA ARG A 165 -11.40 -5.42 -0.70
C ARG A 165 -11.32 -6.21 0.59
N LEU A 166 -10.62 -5.68 1.60
CA LEU A 166 -10.45 -6.37 2.88
C LEU A 166 -11.80 -6.55 3.59
N GLU A 167 -12.62 -5.50 3.65
CA GLU A 167 -13.97 -5.58 4.22
C GLU A 167 -14.85 -6.61 3.50
N TYR A 168 -14.85 -6.60 2.17
CA TYR A 168 -15.67 -7.52 1.40
C TYR A 168 -15.18 -8.96 1.52
N PHE A 169 -13.87 -9.19 1.51
CA PHE A 169 -13.31 -10.53 1.72
C PHE A 169 -13.56 -11.06 3.12
N LYS A 170 -13.52 -10.22 4.16
CA LYS A 170 -13.95 -10.58 5.52
C LYS A 170 -15.41 -11.03 5.53
N ALA A 171 -16.30 -10.24 4.92
CA ALA A 171 -17.72 -10.53 4.88
C ALA A 171 -18.03 -11.84 4.11
N LEU A 172 -17.44 -12.00 2.93
CA LEU A 172 -17.65 -13.20 2.10
C LEU A 172 -17.11 -14.48 2.74
N SER A 173 -15.97 -14.40 3.44
CA SER A 173 -15.34 -15.55 4.11
C SER A 173 -15.97 -15.96 5.44
N GLY A 174 -16.91 -15.16 5.95
CA GLY A 174 -17.47 -15.36 7.29
C GLY A 174 -16.42 -15.13 8.38
N ASN A 175 -15.67 -14.03 8.27
CA ASN A 175 -14.58 -13.66 9.19
C ASN A 175 -13.40 -14.63 9.19
N ARG A 176 -12.95 -15.08 8.00
CA ARG A 176 -11.75 -15.93 7.81
C ARG A 176 -10.73 -15.29 6.89
N LEU A 177 -10.58 -13.97 6.98
CA LEU A 177 -9.72 -13.17 6.12
C LEU A 177 -8.25 -13.63 6.16
N SER A 178 -7.74 -14.10 7.31
CA SER A 178 -6.37 -14.65 7.46
C SER A 178 -6.16 -16.03 6.83
N CYS A 179 -7.25 -16.69 6.42
CA CYS A 179 -7.21 -17.99 5.75
C CYS A 179 -7.41 -17.88 4.22
N LEU A 180 -7.72 -16.69 3.70
CA LEU A 180 -7.94 -16.51 2.27
C LEU A 180 -6.61 -16.53 1.48
N PRO A 181 -6.55 -17.22 0.33
CA PRO A 181 -5.40 -17.17 -0.57
C PRO A 181 -5.43 -15.88 -1.38
N LEU A 182 -4.72 -14.85 -0.91
CA LEU A 182 -4.73 -13.52 -1.51
C LEU A 182 -3.44 -13.21 -2.30
N GLU A 183 -3.51 -12.21 -3.16
CA GLU A 183 -2.36 -11.57 -3.80
C GLU A 183 -2.54 -10.05 -3.86
N LEU A 184 -1.44 -9.30 -3.66
CA LEU A 184 -1.37 -7.90 -4.09
C LEU A 184 -1.20 -7.87 -5.60
N LYS A 185 -1.93 -6.99 -6.28
CA LYS A 185 -1.88 -6.86 -7.74
C LYS A 185 -1.75 -5.41 -8.14
N LEU A 186 -0.82 -5.12 -9.04
CA LEU A 186 -0.67 -3.79 -9.61
C LEU A 186 -1.70 -3.56 -10.72
N ARG A 187 -2.48 -2.49 -10.60
CA ARG A 187 -3.51 -2.12 -11.57
C ARG A 187 -3.17 -0.77 -12.20
N GLY A 188 -3.30 -0.68 -13.52
CA GLY A 188 -3.19 0.58 -14.26
C GLY A 188 -4.56 1.27 -14.38
N LYS A 189 -4.59 2.59 -14.25
CA LYS A 189 -5.74 3.44 -14.55
C LYS A 189 -5.26 4.74 -15.19
N SER A 190 -6.05 5.34 -16.06
CA SER A 190 -5.86 6.74 -16.47
C SER A 190 -6.98 7.58 -15.85
N THR A 191 -6.64 8.77 -15.36
CA THR A 191 -7.59 9.69 -14.72
C THR A 191 -7.50 11.07 -15.36
N ARG A 192 -8.55 11.90 -15.23
CA ARG A 192 -8.49 13.30 -15.68
C ARG A 192 -7.37 14.08 -14.98
N GLN A 193 -7.15 13.79 -13.69
CA GLN A 193 -6.06 14.38 -12.89
C GLN A 193 -4.66 13.93 -13.33
N SER A 194 -4.54 12.81 -14.04
CA SER A 194 -3.25 12.34 -14.56
C SER A 194 -2.97 12.82 -16.00
N HIS A 195 -3.82 13.70 -16.56
CA HIS A 195 -3.70 14.19 -17.94
C HIS A 195 -3.52 13.07 -18.98
N GLY A 196 -4.15 11.92 -18.76
CA GLY A 196 -4.05 10.75 -19.64
C GLY A 196 -2.86 9.81 -19.36
N SER A 197 -1.89 10.21 -18.52
CA SER A 197 -0.79 9.32 -18.10
C SER A 197 -1.32 8.15 -17.26
N ALA A 198 -0.74 6.96 -17.48
CA ALA A 198 -1.08 5.76 -16.73
C ALA A 198 -0.58 5.89 -15.28
N ILE A 199 -1.50 5.76 -14.33
CA ILE A 199 -1.20 5.66 -12.90
C ILE A 199 -1.37 4.21 -12.44
N PHE A 200 -0.46 3.76 -11.59
CA PHE A 200 -0.54 2.44 -10.98
C PHE A 200 -1.02 2.56 -9.54
N TYR A 201 -1.87 1.62 -9.13
CA TYR A 201 -2.36 1.47 -7.77
C TYR A 201 -2.37 0.00 -7.37
N VAL A 202 -2.40 -0.26 -6.06
CA VAL A 202 -2.39 -1.62 -5.51
C VAL A 202 -3.81 -2.05 -5.20
N ASP A 203 -4.16 -3.26 -5.64
CA ASP A 203 -5.42 -3.96 -5.38
C ASP A 203 -5.11 -5.27 -4.65
N ILE A 204 -6.09 -5.83 -3.93
CA ILE A 204 -6.02 -7.17 -3.35
C ILE A 204 -7.03 -8.05 -4.09
N THR A 205 -6.57 -9.19 -4.59
CA THR A 205 -7.41 -10.18 -5.26
C THR A 205 -7.16 -11.58 -4.70
N LEU A 206 -8.01 -12.54 -5.07
CA LEU A 206 -7.69 -13.95 -4.89
C LEU A 206 -6.41 -14.28 -5.69
N ARG A 207 -5.64 -15.22 -5.16
CA ARG A 207 -4.41 -15.69 -5.77
C ARG A 207 -4.70 -16.45 -7.05
N GLY A 208 -3.97 -16.15 -8.12
CA GLY A 208 -4.11 -16.85 -9.39
C GLY A 208 -5.49 -16.67 -10.03
N HIS A 209 -6.05 -17.76 -10.55
CA HIS A 209 -7.35 -17.80 -11.25
C HIS A 209 -8.42 -18.57 -10.46
N GLN A 210 -8.25 -18.72 -9.15
CA GLN A 210 -9.18 -19.46 -8.30
C GLN A 210 -10.55 -18.77 -8.26
N SER A 211 -11.62 -19.55 -8.31
CA SER A 211 -12.97 -19.05 -8.12
C SER A 211 -13.20 -18.64 -6.66
N MET A 212 -14.21 -17.79 -6.43
CA MET A 212 -14.57 -17.40 -5.06
C MET A 212 -14.98 -18.61 -4.23
N ASP A 213 -15.77 -19.53 -4.78
CA ASP A 213 -16.29 -20.69 -4.05
C ASP A 213 -15.15 -21.64 -3.61
N GLU A 214 -14.17 -21.87 -4.50
CA GLU A 214 -12.98 -22.65 -4.16
C GLU A 214 -12.15 -21.99 -3.05
N ALA A 215 -11.93 -20.67 -3.14
CA ALA A 215 -11.17 -19.93 -2.13
C ALA A 215 -11.88 -19.93 -0.77
N LEU A 216 -13.20 -19.85 -0.75
CA LEU A 216 -14.00 -19.93 0.47
C LEU A 216 -13.96 -21.34 1.09
N ALA A 217 -14.06 -22.39 0.27
CA ALA A 217 -13.94 -23.77 0.72
C ALA A 217 -12.54 -24.06 1.30
N GLU A 218 -11.49 -23.58 0.65
CA GLU A 218 -10.11 -23.69 1.12
C GLU A 218 -9.90 -22.93 2.44
N ALA A 219 -10.39 -21.69 2.53
CA ALA A 219 -10.27 -20.89 3.75
C ALA A 219 -10.99 -21.53 4.93
N LYS A 220 -12.15 -22.16 4.69
CA LYS A 220 -12.87 -22.92 5.72
C LYS A 220 -12.08 -24.14 6.19
N ARG A 221 -11.54 -24.94 5.26
CA ARG A 221 -10.71 -26.11 5.60
C ARG A 221 -9.48 -25.69 6.42
N LEU A 222 -8.78 -24.63 6.01
CA LEU A 222 -7.61 -24.12 6.72
C LEU A 222 -7.96 -23.60 8.12
N ASP A 223 -9.10 -22.93 8.29
CA ASP A 223 -9.60 -22.50 9.59
C ASP A 223 -9.87 -23.70 10.52
N GLU A 224 -10.50 -24.76 10.03
CA GLU A 224 -10.74 -25.99 10.79
C GLU A 224 -9.43 -26.69 11.19
N GLU A 225 -8.45 -26.79 10.28
CA GLU A 225 -7.12 -27.35 10.55
C GLU A 225 -6.34 -26.52 11.59
N ARG A 226 -6.42 -25.18 11.49
CA ARG A 226 -5.81 -24.24 12.45
C ARG A 226 -6.42 -24.40 13.83
N GLN A 227 -7.75 -24.45 13.93
CA GLN A 227 -8.44 -24.65 15.20
C GLN A 227 -8.06 -26.01 15.82
N ALA A 228 -8.01 -27.07 15.02
CA ALA A 228 -7.62 -28.41 15.49
C ALA A 228 -6.16 -28.48 16.00
N SER A 229 -5.27 -27.63 15.48
CA SER A 229 -3.88 -27.52 15.93
C SER A 229 -3.66 -26.52 17.08
N GLY A 230 -4.73 -25.88 17.57
CA GLY A 230 -4.68 -24.93 18.69
C GLY A 230 -4.34 -23.49 18.30
N PHE A 231 -4.44 -23.13 17.01
CA PHE A 231 -4.26 -21.76 16.55
C PHE A 231 -5.50 -20.91 16.90
N ASP A 232 -5.35 -19.98 17.85
CA ASP A 232 -6.41 -19.08 18.27
C ASP A 232 -6.34 -17.72 17.56
N GLN A 233 -7.01 -17.63 16.42
CA GLN A 233 -7.09 -16.40 15.65
C GLN A 233 -7.87 -15.28 16.38
N THR A 234 -8.86 -15.64 17.20
CA THR A 234 -9.67 -14.64 17.92
C THR A 234 -8.84 -13.99 19.01
N ALA A 235 -8.07 -14.77 19.77
CA ALA A 235 -7.14 -14.25 20.77
C ALA A 235 -6.03 -13.42 20.13
N LEU A 236 -5.51 -13.83 18.95
CA LEU A 236 -4.52 -13.07 18.20
C LEU A 236 -5.05 -11.68 17.80
N ASP A 237 -6.26 -11.61 17.23
CA ASP A 237 -6.89 -10.35 16.83
C ASP A 237 -7.16 -9.45 18.06
N GLN A 238 -7.58 -10.04 19.20
CA GLN A 238 -7.78 -9.30 20.45
C GLN A 238 -6.47 -8.73 21.01
N ALA A 239 -5.40 -9.53 21.03
CA ALA A 239 -4.08 -9.11 21.49
C ALA A 239 -3.55 -7.96 20.63
N ALA A 240 -3.71 -8.05 19.32
CA ALA A 240 -3.34 -6.99 18.40
C ALA A 240 -4.18 -5.72 18.59
N ARG A 241 -5.51 -5.81 18.74
CA ARG A 241 -6.37 -4.65 19.05
C ARG A 241 -5.89 -3.88 20.29
N LEU A 242 -5.65 -4.60 21.39
CA LEU A 242 -5.12 -4.01 22.61
C LEU A 242 -3.73 -3.41 22.38
N GLY A 243 -2.88 -4.14 21.65
CA GLY A 243 -1.55 -3.75 21.25
C GLY A 243 -1.50 -2.42 20.49
N PHE A 244 -2.32 -2.26 19.46
CA PHE A 244 -2.42 -1.02 18.70
C PHE A 244 -2.98 0.13 19.55
N SER A 245 -3.99 -0.13 20.38
CA SER A 245 -4.59 0.90 21.25
C SER A 245 -3.63 1.49 22.28
N ASN A 246 -2.51 0.80 22.57
CA ASN A 246 -1.51 1.27 23.53
C ASN A 246 -0.67 2.42 22.98
N GLY A 247 -0.47 2.53 21.66
CA GLY A 247 0.36 3.56 21.06
C GLY A 247 -0.45 4.69 20.46
N ALA A 248 0.05 5.92 20.62
CA ALA A 248 -0.63 7.09 20.08
C ALA A 248 -0.15 7.47 18.68
N PHE A 249 1.03 6.99 18.30
CA PHE A 249 1.56 6.97 16.95
C PHE A 249 2.25 5.62 16.73
N GLU A 250 2.14 5.08 15.52
CA GLU A 250 2.81 3.82 15.16
C GLU A 250 4.18 4.02 14.54
N ASP A 251 4.42 5.20 13.95
CA ASP A 251 5.68 5.47 13.25
C ASP A 251 6.80 5.72 14.26
N ASN A 252 7.82 4.86 14.21
CA ASN A 252 9.07 5.04 14.95
C ASN A 252 9.96 6.06 14.21
N GLU A 253 10.86 6.70 14.96
CA GLU A 253 11.83 7.67 14.41
C GLU A 253 12.68 7.08 13.27
N GLU A 254 12.88 5.76 13.28
CA GLU A 254 13.66 4.99 12.31
C GLU A 254 12.98 4.91 10.91
N ASP A 255 11.66 5.02 10.84
CA ASP A 255 10.92 5.05 9.57
C ASP A 255 10.85 6.45 8.94
N GLY A 256 11.36 7.48 9.63
CA GLY A 256 11.21 8.89 9.25
C GLY A 256 11.75 9.22 7.85
N SER A 257 12.87 8.62 7.44
CA SER A 257 13.46 8.86 6.10
C SER A 257 12.52 8.40 4.98
N ALA A 258 11.92 7.23 5.12
CA ALA A 258 11.03 6.68 4.11
C ALA A 258 9.63 7.34 4.12
N VAL A 259 9.19 7.81 5.29
CA VAL A 259 7.99 8.64 5.39
C VAL A 259 8.20 9.96 4.65
N VAL A 260 9.35 10.61 4.85
CA VAL A 260 9.69 11.85 4.13
C VAL A 260 9.71 11.62 2.61
N GLU A 261 10.26 10.50 2.15
CA GLU A 261 10.30 10.12 0.73
C GLU A 261 8.90 9.97 0.10
N GLU A 262 7.94 9.38 0.82
CA GLU A 262 6.56 9.23 0.33
C GLU A 262 5.75 10.54 0.45
N PHE A 263 5.93 11.31 1.51
CA PHE A 263 5.09 12.49 1.82
C PHE A 263 5.52 13.76 1.11
N PHE A 264 6.83 13.94 0.85
CA PHE A 264 7.38 15.18 0.33
C PHE A 264 8.12 14.96 -1.00
N PRO A 265 7.40 14.60 -2.09
CA PRO A 265 7.95 14.74 -3.45
C PRO A 265 8.45 16.18 -3.65
N SER A 266 9.62 16.35 -4.27
CA SER A 266 10.16 17.68 -4.59
C SER A 266 9.13 18.56 -5.32
N GLU A 267 9.06 19.85 -4.98
CA GLU A 267 8.00 20.79 -5.39
C GLU A 267 7.87 21.01 -6.92
N GLU A 268 8.85 20.61 -7.74
CA GLU A 268 8.78 20.70 -9.20
C GLU A 268 8.15 19.48 -9.88
N ALA A 269 7.98 18.35 -9.18
CA ALA A 269 7.19 17.22 -9.68
C ALA A 269 5.68 17.57 -9.80
N ASP A 270 5.20 18.53 -8.98
CA ASP A 270 3.84 19.06 -9.09
C ASP A 270 3.74 20.20 -10.12
N ARG A 271 4.85 20.89 -10.44
CA ARG A 271 4.91 21.93 -11.48
C ARG A 271 5.05 21.37 -12.89
N THR A 272 5.75 20.26 -13.08
CA THR A 272 5.87 19.59 -14.39
C THR A 272 4.55 18.95 -14.86
N ILE A 273 3.61 18.69 -13.95
CA ILE A 273 2.23 18.31 -14.30
C ILE A 273 1.39 19.54 -14.72
N LYS A 274 1.76 20.74 -14.26
CA LYS A 274 0.94 21.97 -14.40
C LYS A 274 1.47 23.01 -15.39
N ALA A 275 2.69 22.88 -15.92
CA ALA A 275 3.26 23.85 -16.84
C ALA A 275 3.87 23.20 -18.08
N ASN A 276 3.12 23.20 -19.19
CA ASN A 276 3.70 23.39 -20.51
C ASN A 276 2.64 23.98 -21.47
N PRO A 277 2.76 25.25 -21.90
CA PRO A 277 1.95 25.81 -22.98
C PRO A 277 2.74 25.87 -24.30
N HIS A 278 2.17 25.27 -25.36
CA HIS A 278 2.31 25.56 -26.82
C HIS A 278 3.75 25.65 -27.43
N SER A 279 4.04 25.27 -28.68
CA SER A 279 3.23 25.42 -29.90
C SER A 279 3.72 24.49 -31.04
N GLN A 280 2.75 24.19 -31.88
CA GLN A 280 2.70 23.68 -33.26
C GLN A 280 3.97 23.69 -34.12
N THR A 281 4.17 22.57 -34.84
CA THR A 281 4.40 22.59 -36.30
C THR A 281 3.62 21.45 -36.95
N THR A 282 2.84 21.85 -37.96
CA THR A 282 2.10 21.05 -38.93
C THR A 282 3.08 20.30 -39.83
N GLU A 283 2.93 19.00 -39.99
CA GLU A 283 3.31 18.31 -41.23
C GLU A 283 2.65 16.92 -41.32
N THR A 284 1.89 16.76 -42.39
CA THR A 284 1.23 15.55 -42.87
C THR A 284 2.24 14.43 -43.16
N ALA A 285 2.13 13.29 -42.48
CA ALA A 285 2.66 12.01 -42.97
C ALA A 285 1.86 10.84 -42.40
N THR A 286 1.38 10.03 -43.33
CA THR A 286 0.73 8.71 -43.25
C THR A 286 0.97 7.87 -41.99
N ALA A 287 -0.14 7.43 -41.39
CA ALA A 287 -0.20 6.45 -40.32
C ALA A 287 0.28 5.05 -40.74
N PRO A 288 0.94 4.30 -39.85
CA PRO A 288 0.74 2.87 -39.73
C PRO A 288 -0.13 2.57 -38.49
N GLU A 289 -1.03 1.61 -38.64
CA GLU A 289 -1.94 1.09 -37.62
C GLU A 289 -1.18 0.71 -36.34
N SER A 290 -1.36 1.51 -35.29
CA SER A 290 -0.95 1.14 -33.93
C SER A 290 -2.12 0.47 -33.22
N ASP A 291 -2.13 -0.85 -33.29
CA ASP A 291 -2.42 -1.78 -32.19
C ASP A 291 -3.17 -1.16 -30.99
N SER A 292 -4.47 -0.89 -31.19
CA SER A 292 -5.26 -0.11 -30.24
C SER A 292 -5.37 -0.82 -28.90
N LEU A 293 -5.33 -0.06 -27.79
CA LEU A 293 -5.58 -0.59 -26.45
C LEU A 293 -6.90 -1.40 -26.39
N THR A 294 -7.88 -1.02 -27.20
CA THR A 294 -9.13 -1.74 -27.39
C THR A 294 -8.92 -3.15 -27.94
N ALA A 295 -8.02 -3.34 -28.92
CA ALA A 295 -7.66 -4.66 -29.43
C ALA A 295 -6.95 -5.51 -28.37
N LYS A 296 -6.07 -4.92 -27.55
CA LYS A 296 -5.41 -5.62 -26.42
C LYS A 296 -6.37 -6.01 -25.31
N LEU A 297 -7.34 -5.15 -24.99
CA LEU A 297 -8.40 -5.45 -24.03
C LEU A 297 -9.35 -6.52 -24.57
N ALA A 298 -9.69 -6.48 -25.86
CA ALA A 298 -10.51 -7.50 -26.50
C ALA A 298 -9.80 -8.86 -26.57
N ALA A 299 -8.51 -8.89 -26.90
CA ALA A 299 -7.70 -10.11 -26.88
C ALA A 299 -7.61 -10.69 -25.46
N LYS A 300 -7.41 -9.83 -24.44
CA LYS A 300 -7.41 -10.26 -23.04
C LYS A 300 -8.77 -10.80 -22.59
N ALA A 301 -9.87 -10.22 -23.07
CA ALA A 301 -11.21 -10.72 -22.81
C ALA A 301 -11.48 -12.08 -23.48
N ARG A 302 -11.05 -12.28 -24.73
CA ARG A 302 -11.17 -13.57 -25.44
C ARG A 302 -10.38 -14.68 -24.75
N ASN A 303 -9.14 -14.40 -24.35
CA ASN A 303 -8.32 -15.36 -23.61
C ASN A 303 -8.89 -15.72 -22.23
N LEU A 304 -9.75 -14.87 -21.65
CA LEU A 304 -10.46 -15.18 -20.41
C LEU A 304 -11.69 -16.08 -20.64
N VAL A 305 -12.31 -16.00 -21.81
CA VAL A 305 -13.51 -16.77 -22.18
C VAL A 305 -13.14 -18.16 -22.70
N GLU A 306 -12.01 -18.30 -23.40
CA GLU A 306 -11.50 -19.58 -23.91
C GLU A 306 -10.81 -20.46 -22.84
N ALA A 307 -10.55 -19.91 -21.65
CA ALA A 307 -9.97 -20.62 -20.51
C ALA A 307 -11.01 -21.10 -19.47
N THR A 308 -12.31 -20.96 -19.80
CA THR A 308 -13.46 -21.52 -19.06
C THR A 308 -14.00 -22.72 -19.81
#